data_AF-A0A2D4KXI6-F1
#
_entry.id   AF-A0A2D4KXI6-F1
#
_cell.length_a   1.000
_cell.length_b   1.000
_cell.length_c   1.000
_cell.angle_alpha   90.00
_cell.angle_beta   90.00
_cell.angle_gamma   90.00
#
_symmetry.space_group_name_H-M   'P 1'
#
loop_
_entity.id
_entity.type
_entity.pdbx_description
1 polymer ?
#
loop_
_entity_poly.entity_id
_entity_poly.type
_entity_poly.pdbx_seq_one_letter_code
_entity_poly.pdbx_strand_id
1 'polypeptide(L)'
;DYILEAGGVSAVVNCLASANEETVLSAVTTLMYLFTPQSRQEITTLPVIECMLRFSLSNNTRLKNLATIFLEDYCSPFQVEQARSLTRHTAVGIPLPKDECSPGGSQQDPP
;
A
#
# COMPACT_ATOMS: atom_id res chain seq x y z
N ASP A 1 -18.87 4.43 -19.18
CA ASP A 1 -17.71 3.86 -18.47
C ASP A 1 -16.91 2.83 -19.27
N TYR A 2 -16.53 3.13 -20.52
CA TYR A 2 -15.78 2.19 -21.37
C TYR A 2 -14.37 1.87 -20.83
N ILE A 3 -13.73 2.81 -20.13
CA ILE A 3 -12.37 2.65 -19.59
C ILE A 3 -12.33 1.61 -18.46
N LEU A 4 -13.36 1.58 -17.60
CA LEU A 4 -13.44 0.63 -16.49
C LEU A 4 -13.69 -0.80 -17.01
N GLU A 5 -14.59 -0.92 -17.99
CA GLU A 5 -14.93 -2.19 -18.62
C GLU A 5 -13.77 -2.80 -19.44
N ALA A 6 -12.81 -1.98 -19.88
CA ALA A 6 -11.65 -2.40 -20.65
C ALA A 6 -10.39 -2.70 -19.80
N GLY A 7 -10.50 -2.75 -18.46
CA GLY A 7 -9.34 -2.98 -17.59
C GLY A 7 -8.38 -1.78 -17.50
N GLY A 8 -8.88 -0.57 -17.75
CA GLY A 8 -8.07 0.65 -17.76
C GLY A 8 -7.46 0.98 -16.40
N VAL A 9 -8.07 0.56 -15.29
CA VAL A 9 -7.52 0.78 -13.94
C VAL A 9 -6.22 0.00 -13.74
N SER A 10 -6.20 -1.30 -14.02
CA SER A 10 -4.98 -2.12 -13.97
C SER A 10 -3.83 -1.53 -14.80
N ALA A 11 -4.12 -1.04 -16.02
CA ALA A 11 -3.12 -0.39 -16.85
C ALA A 11 -2.52 0.86 -16.19
N VAL A 12 -3.36 1.69 -15.54
CA VAL A 12 -2.90 2.88 -14.81
C VAL A 12 -2.14 2.49 -13.53
N VAL A 13 -2.56 1.45 -12.81
CA VAL A 13 -1.85 0.93 -11.63
C VAL A 13 -0.43 0.51 -12.00
N ASN A 14 -0.22 -0.14 -13.14
CA ASN A 14 1.11 -0.53 -13.60
C ASN A 14 2.04 0.67 -13.83
N CYS A 15 1.49 1.84 -14.20
CA CYS A 15 2.27 3.07 -14.37
C CYS A 15 2.85 3.61 -13.05
N LEU A 16 2.35 3.18 -11.89
CA LEU A 16 2.93 3.55 -10.59
C LEU A 16 4.34 2.97 -10.39
N ALA A 17 4.71 1.92 -11.13
CA ALA A 17 6.06 1.34 -11.11
C ALA A 17 7.04 2.04 -12.08
N SER A 18 6.61 3.09 -12.79
CA SER A 18 7.46 3.82 -13.73
C SER A 18 8.62 4.53 -13.03
N ALA A 19 9.79 4.54 -13.66
CA ALA A 19 10.94 5.35 -13.23
C ALA A 19 10.77 6.84 -13.55
N ASN A 20 9.81 7.20 -14.40
CA ASN A 20 9.52 8.59 -14.74
C ASN A 20 8.47 9.17 -13.77
N GLU A 21 8.88 10.12 -12.94
CA GLU A 21 8.02 10.74 -11.92
C GLU A 21 6.78 11.43 -12.50
N GLU A 22 6.83 12.03 -13.69
CA GLU A 22 5.65 12.64 -14.32
C GLU A 22 4.64 11.58 -14.76
N THR A 23 5.10 10.39 -15.15
CA THR A 23 4.23 9.23 -15.41
C THR A 23 3.55 8.77 -14.11
N VAL A 24 4.29 8.69 -13.01
CA VAL A 24 3.74 8.32 -11.70
C VAL A 24 2.71 9.35 -11.24
N LEU A 25 3.03 10.65 -11.33
CA LEU A 25 2.11 11.74 -11.01
C LEU A 25 0.82 11.65 -11.81
N SER A 26 0.94 11.47 -13.13
CA SER A 26 -0.21 11.33 -14.04
C SER A 26 -1.06 10.10 -13.67
N ALA A 27 -0.41 8.99 -13.31
CA ALA A 27 -1.10 7.78 -12.89
C ALA A 27 -1.87 7.98 -11.58
N VAL A 28 -1.26 8.58 -10.56
CA VAL A 28 -1.93 8.88 -9.28
C VAL A 28 -3.17 9.74 -9.51
N THR A 29 -3.05 10.85 -10.25
CA THR A 29 -4.20 11.73 -10.55
C THR A 29 -5.27 11.01 -11.38
N THR A 30 -4.87 10.17 -12.32
CA THR A 30 -5.82 9.39 -13.12
C THR A 30 -6.59 8.40 -12.26
N LEU A 31 -5.94 7.72 -11.29
CA LEU A 31 -6.63 6.84 -10.34
C LEU A 31 -7.64 7.62 -9.48
N MET A 32 -7.29 8.83 -9.03
CA MET A 32 -8.21 9.69 -8.27
C MET A 32 -9.45 10.06 -9.11
N TYR A 33 -9.28 10.32 -10.41
CA TYR A 33 -10.39 10.63 -11.32
C TYR A 33 -11.25 9.40 -11.65
N LEU A 34 -10.62 8.22 -11.79
CA LEU A 34 -11.31 6.96 -12.05
C LEU A 34 -11.95 6.35 -10.80
N PHE A 35 -11.87 7.00 -9.64
CA PHE A 35 -12.39 6.47 -8.38
C PHE A 35 -13.92 6.54 -8.33
N THR A 36 -14.55 5.39 -8.56
CA THR A 36 -16.00 5.20 -8.52
C THR A 36 -16.35 4.02 -7.60
N PRO A 37 -17.61 3.83 -7.19
CA PRO A 37 -18.00 2.66 -6.41
C PRO A 37 -17.60 1.31 -7.03
N GLN A 38 -17.55 1.24 -8.36
CA GLN A 38 -17.17 0.06 -9.15
C GLN A 38 -15.66 -0.19 -9.14
N SER A 39 -14.84 0.86 -9.23
CA SER A 39 -13.38 0.76 -9.38
C SER A 39 -12.60 0.85 -8.07
N ARG A 40 -13.23 1.35 -6.99
CA ARG A 40 -12.54 1.64 -5.72
C ARG A 40 -11.74 0.46 -5.15
N GLN A 41 -12.24 -0.77 -5.31
CA GLN A 41 -11.56 -1.97 -4.77
C GLN A 41 -10.28 -2.30 -5.54
N GLU A 42 -10.23 -2.00 -6.83
CA GLU A 42 -9.04 -2.17 -7.66
C GLU A 42 -8.03 -1.05 -7.43
N ILE A 43 -8.53 0.18 -7.21
CA ILE A 43 -7.71 1.37 -6.96
C ILE A 43 -7.09 1.37 -5.55
N THR A 44 -7.76 0.78 -4.55
CA THR A 44 -7.30 0.75 -3.14
C THR A 44 -6.79 -0.62 -2.71
N THR A 45 -6.20 -1.36 -3.64
CA THR A 45 -5.48 -2.60 -3.32
C THR A 45 -4.25 -2.29 -2.45
N LEU A 46 -3.83 -3.24 -1.63
CA LEU A 46 -2.67 -3.08 -0.76
C LEU A 46 -1.40 -2.61 -1.49
N PRO A 47 -1.01 -3.17 -2.65
CA PRO A 47 0.17 -2.70 -3.38
C PRO A 47 0.07 -1.23 -3.80
N VAL A 48 -1.11 -0.75 -4.17
CA VAL A 48 -1.32 0.67 -4.52
C VAL A 48 -1.14 1.54 -3.28
N ILE A 49 -1.74 1.15 -2.16
CA ILE A 49 -1.61 1.90 -0.89
C ILE A 49 -0.15 1.93 -0.42
N GLU A 50 0.59 0.83 -0.55
CA GLU A 50 2.04 0.80 -0.27
C GLU A 50 2.85 1.73 -1.18
N CYS A 51 2.51 1.82 -2.47
CA CYS A 51 3.09 2.81 -3.37
C CYS A 51 2.82 4.24 -2.86
N MET A 52 1.59 4.56 -2.49
CA MET A 52 1.24 5.90 -1.98
C MET A 52 1.96 6.22 -0.66
N LEU A 53 2.08 5.25 0.25
CA LEU A 53 2.88 5.38 1.47
C LEU A 53 4.33 5.72 1.14
N ARG A 54 4.97 5.01 0.21
CA ARG A 54 6.33 5.35 -0.26
C ARG A 54 6.40 6.73 -0.90
N PHE A 55 5.44 7.09 -1.76
CA PHE A 55 5.41 8.37 -2.45
C PHE A 55 5.19 9.56 -1.51
N SER A 56 4.43 9.38 -0.42
CA SER A 56 4.27 10.41 0.63
C SER A 56 5.57 10.77 1.36
N LEU A 57 6.61 9.95 1.22
CA LEU A 57 7.95 10.17 1.76
C LEU A 57 8.93 10.72 0.69
N SER A 58 8.47 10.98 -0.54
CA SER A 58 9.33 11.47 -1.63
C SER A 58 9.79 12.92 -1.39
N ASN A 59 10.98 13.25 -1.92
CA ASN A 59 11.47 14.63 -2.01
C ASN A 59 10.75 15.46 -3.07
N ASN A 60 10.03 14.82 -4.00
CA ASN A 60 9.19 15.52 -4.96
C ASN A 60 7.89 15.97 -4.25
N THR A 61 7.79 17.26 -3.96
CA THR A 61 6.65 17.86 -3.25
C THR A 61 5.31 17.60 -3.93
N ARG A 62 5.24 17.61 -5.27
CA ARG A 62 3.98 17.33 -5.98
C ARG A 62 3.54 15.88 -5.74
N LEU A 63 4.47 14.94 -5.87
CA LEU A 63 4.18 13.51 -5.71
C LEU A 63 3.83 13.20 -4.26
N LYS A 64 4.59 13.76 -3.31
CA LYS A 64 4.30 13.66 -1.87
C LYS A 64 2.89 14.14 -1.56
N ASN A 65 2.53 15.36 -2.00
CA ASN A 65 1.23 15.94 -1.69
C ASN A 65 0.08 15.12 -2.29
N LEU A 66 0.19 14.70 -3.55
CA LEU A 66 -0.83 13.86 -4.17
C LEU A 66 -1.00 12.52 -3.47
N ALA A 67 0.11 11.88 -3.09
CA ALA A 67 0.05 10.62 -2.37
C ALA A 67 -0.57 10.77 -0.98
N THR A 68 -0.27 11.86 -0.26
CA THR A 68 -0.91 12.17 1.03
C THR A 68 -2.42 12.36 0.87
N ILE A 69 -2.86 13.17 -0.10
CA ILE A 69 -4.29 13.37 -0.39
C ILE A 69 -4.96 12.04 -0.76
N PHE A 70 -4.31 11.21 -1.58
CA PHE A 70 -4.84 9.90 -1.95
C PHE A 70 -5.09 9.01 -0.70
N LEU A 71 -4.14 8.99 0.23
CA LEU A 71 -4.24 8.19 1.46
C LEU A 71 -5.33 8.73 2.41
N GLU A 72 -5.52 10.04 2.47
CA GLU A 72 -6.49 10.69 3.36
C GLU A 72 -7.92 10.61 2.82
N ASP A 73 -8.12 10.85 1.53
CA ASP A 73 -9.46 11.02 0.94
C ASP A 73 -10.04 9.72 0.36
N TYR A 74 -9.19 8.76 -0.04
CA TYR A 74 -9.62 7.57 -0.80
C TYR A 74 -9.39 6.25 -0.08
N CYS A 75 -8.58 6.24 0.98
CA CYS A 75 -8.27 5.03 1.74
C CYS A 75 -8.87 5.08 3.15
N SER A 76 -9.34 3.95 3.66
CA SER A 76 -9.74 3.87 5.08
C SER A 76 -8.51 3.79 6.00
N PRO A 77 -8.60 4.30 7.24
CA PRO A 77 -7.50 4.19 8.22
C PRO A 77 -7.02 2.74 8.42
N PHE A 78 -7.96 1.78 8.38
CA PHE A 78 -7.65 0.36 8.48
C PHE A 78 -6.79 -0.15 7.31
N GLN A 79 -7.14 0.20 6.07
CA GLN A 79 -6.34 -0.19 4.90
C GLN A 79 -4.93 0.43 4.95
N VAL A 80 -4.84 1.69 5.38
CA VAL A 80 -3.56 2.39 5.52
C VAL A 80 -2.68 1.73 6.58
N GLU A 81 -3.23 1.39 7.75
CA GLU A 81 -2.47 0.71 8.80
C GLU A 81 -2.06 -0.71 8.39
N GLN A 82 -2.95 -1.45 7.72
CA GLN A 82 -2.65 -2.77 7.17
C GLN A 82 -1.45 -2.70 6.22
N ALA A 83 -1.46 -1.76 5.27
CA ALA A 83 -0.33 -1.57 4.35
C ALA A 83 0.97 -1.18 5.08
N ARG A 84 0.91 -0.25 6.05
CA ARG A 84 2.09 0.13 6.86
C ARG A 84 2.68 -1.06 7.61
N SER A 85 1.85 -1.96 8.12
CA SER A 85 2.31 -3.15 8.83
C SER A 85 3.07 -4.10 7.89
N LEU A 86 2.62 -4.29 6.65
CA LEU A 86 3.29 -5.15 5.67
C LEU A 86 4.65 -4.58 5.22
N THR A 87 4.74 -3.26 5.06
CA THR A 87 6.02 -2.62 4.70
C THR A 87 7.05 -2.75 5.83
N ARG A 88 6.61 -2.74 7.10
CA ARG A 88 7.51 -2.99 8.24
C ARG A 88 8.04 -4.43 8.26
N HIS A 89 7.26 -5.40 7.81
CA HIS A 89 7.63 -6.82 7.81
C HIS A 89 8.49 -7.23 6.60
N THR A 90 8.53 -6.42 5.55
CA THR A 90 9.28 -6.73 4.31
C THR A 90 10.59 -5.95 4.15
N ALA A 91 10.90 -5.03 5.07
CA ALA A 91 12.12 -4.22 5.03
C ALA A 91 13.41 -5.00 5.34
N VAL A 92 13.33 -6.27 5.71
CA VAL A 92 14.46 -7.21 5.72
C VAL A 92 13.93 -8.55 5.23
N GLY A 93 14.50 -9.09 4.16
CA GLY A 93 14.10 -10.36 3.52
C GLY A 93 14.34 -11.61 4.37
N ILE A 94 14.04 -11.57 5.66
CA ILE A 94 14.06 -12.70 6.59
C ILE A 94 12.74 -12.67 7.36
N PRO A 95 11.88 -13.70 7.22
CA PRO A 95 10.69 -13.80 8.05
C PRO A 95 11.11 -13.88 9.52
N LEU A 96 10.57 -13.00 10.38
CA LEU A 96 10.74 -13.11 11.82
C LEU A 96 10.07 -14.41 12.32
N PRO A 97 10.74 -15.25 13.12
CA PRO A 97 10.11 -16.38 13.77
C PRO A 97 8.96 -15.92 14.67
N LYS A 98 7.89 -16.73 14.73
CA LYS A 98 6.81 -16.53 15.70
C LYS A 98 7.39 -16.75 17.10
N ASP A 99 7.25 -15.76 17.98
CA ASP A 99 7.45 -15.99 19.42
C ASP A 99 6.36 -16.96 19.89
N GLU A 100 6.64 -18.26 19.82
CA GLU A 100 5.96 -19.25 20.65
C GLU A 100 6.45 -19.06 22.08
N CYS A 101 5.97 -18.00 22.73
CA CYS A 101 6.02 -17.89 24.19
C CYS A 101 5.04 -18.92 24.75
N SER A 102 5.47 -20.18 24.82
CA SER A 102 4.76 -21.24 25.52
C SER A 102 4.96 -21.05 27.03
N PRO A 103 3.91 -20.90 27.84
CA PRO A 103 4.04 -20.98 29.29
C PRO A 103 3.97 -22.46 29.69
N GLY A 104 5.10 -23.03 30.08
CA GLY A 104 5.14 -24.37 30.67
C GLY A 104 6.59 -24.71 31.02
N GLY A 105 6.94 -25.17 32.20
CA GLY A 105 6.22 -25.56 33.39
C GLY A 105 7.31 -26.01 34.36
N SER A 106 7.15 -25.68 35.64
CA SER A 106 8.10 -26.01 36.69
C SER A 106 8.26 -27.53 36.83
N GLN A 107 9.49 -28.05 36.78
CA GLN A 107 9.84 -29.24 37.55
C GLN A 107 11.35 -29.25 37.82
N GLN A 108 11.70 -29.10 39.08
CA GLN A 108 13.06 -29.12 39.59
C GLN A 108 13.30 -30.53 40.16
N ASP A 109 14.31 -31.22 39.63
CA ASP A 109 14.72 -32.58 40.02
C ASP A 109 15.68 -32.57 41.25
N PRO A 110 15.90 -33.74 41.88
CA PRO A 110 16.10 -33.87 43.33
C PRO A 110 17.57 -33.88 43.77
N PRO A 111 17.81 -34.05 45.08
CA PRO A 111 18.41 -35.31 45.53
C PRO A 111 17.58 -36.09 46.56
#